data_AF-A0A382TA33-F1
#
_entry.id   AF-A0A382TA33-F1
#
_cell.length_a   1.000
_cell.length_b   1.000
_cell.length_c   1.000
_cell.angle_alpha   90.00
_cell.angle_beta   90.00
_cell.angle_gamma   90.00
#
_symmetry.space_group_name_H-M   'P 1'
#
loop_
_entity.id
_entity.type
_entity.pdbx_description
1 polymer ?
#
loop_
_entity_poly.entity_id
_entity_poly.type
_entity_poly.pdbx_seq_one_letter_code
_entity_poly.pdbx_strand_id
1 'polypeptide(L)'
;RIESAAEGKIYKPKTDNSSDKDIILPLNVFSFLIAIVLLKLSGLNTLINRFSLAEARRAEKFLERDLVSDSNKTSEEFAIKIFQDIFSITIKKAGDYFVIPISDYLQHAVNFHELEWKLVNRHVENGMVFLTPHESARLIRKELGGYIGTKIRAANTPPMSKGFEDKVHKLSNLAKKFVVNTVVSTEIPPCIEHAIESLNKGENLSHSGRFMLATFLLGRGQTIDEIAPLFKNAPDYNEKITRYQIKQVAGETGGNRTKYACPSCEKIKSNDLCFATPDCDNIINPMQFGKKRL
;
A
#
# COMPACT_ATOMS: atom_id res chain seq x y z
N ARG A 1 13.16 12.73 5.25
CA ARG A 1 12.72 11.34 4.96
C ARG A 1 11.24 11.14 5.29
N ILE A 2 10.82 11.25 6.56
CA ILE A 2 9.40 11.10 6.96
C ILE A 2 8.49 12.10 6.21
N GLU A 3 8.89 13.37 6.12
CA GLU A 3 8.13 14.38 5.37
C GLU A 3 7.98 14.02 3.88
N SER A 4 9.05 13.56 3.23
CA SER A 4 8.99 13.08 1.84
C SER A 4 8.00 11.92 1.69
N ALA A 5 8.03 10.97 2.63
CA ALA A 5 7.10 9.85 2.64
C ALA A 5 5.65 10.28 2.90
N ALA A 6 5.42 11.27 3.76
CA ALA A 6 4.11 11.84 4.01
C ALA A 6 3.48 12.43 2.73
N GLU A 7 4.31 13.00 1.86
CA GLU A 7 3.93 13.50 0.53
C GLU A 7 3.88 12.41 -0.57
N GLY A 8 4.07 11.14 -0.21
CA GLY A 8 4.09 10.01 -1.15
C GLY A 8 5.35 9.94 -2.04
N LYS A 9 6.41 10.69 -1.69
CA LYS A 9 7.67 10.77 -2.44
C LYS A 9 8.74 9.86 -1.83
N ILE A 10 9.57 9.29 -2.69
CA ILE A 10 10.80 8.58 -2.26
C ILE A 10 11.84 9.62 -1.85
N TYR A 11 12.42 9.46 -0.67
CA TYR A 11 13.51 10.32 -0.22
C TYR A 11 14.74 10.14 -1.12
N LYS A 12 15.23 11.25 -1.67
CA LYS A 12 16.51 11.34 -2.36
C LYS A 12 17.43 12.27 -1.54
N PRO A 13 18.61 11.81 -1.09
CA PRO A 13 19.56 12.70 -0.46
C PRO A 13 19.96 13.79 -1.48
N LYS A 14 20.01 15.05 -1.04
CA LYS A 14 20.61 16.13 -1.83
C LYS A 14 22.11 15.93 -1.77
N THR A 15 22.74 15.60 -2.89
CA THR A 15 24.20 15.51 -2.99
C THR A 15 24.62 16.46 -4.10
N ASP A 16 25.28 17.55 -3.73
CA ASP A 16 25.77 18.54 -4.69
C ASP A 16 27.09 18.12 -5.36
N ASN A 17 27.72 17.00 -4.99
CA ASN A 17 28.89 16.45 -5.68
C ASN A 17 28.95 14.92 -5.60
N SER A 18 29.42 14.29 -6.67
CA SER A 18 29.48 12.84 -6.90
C SER A 18 30.69 12.13 -6.24
N SER A 19 31.44 12.83 -5.38
CA SER A 19 32.71 12.36 -4.80
C SER A 19 32.60 11.68 -3.42
N ASP A 20 31.47 11.73 -2.72
CA ASP A 20 31.37 11.28 -1.32
C ASP A 20 30.55 9.99 -1.12
N LYS A 21 30.87 8.91 -1.85
CA LYS A 21 30.21 7.60 -1.62
C LYS A 21 30.35 7.11 -0.17
N ASP A 22 31.47 7.41 0.48
CA ASP A 22 31.78 6.98 1.85
C ASP A 22 30.95 7.69 2.93
N ILE A 23 30.44 8.90 2.65
CA ILE A 23 29.59 9.66 3.58
C ILE A 23 28.10 9.33 3.36
N ILE A 24 27.73 9.04 2.11
CA ILE A 24 26.34 8.81 1.72
C ILE A 24 25.75 7.58 2.40
N LEU A 25 26.49 6.47 2.50
CA LEU A 25 25.97 5.25 3.12
C LEU A 25 25.70 5.42 4.63
N PRO A 26 26.66 5.87 5.47
CA PRO A 26 26.41 6.15 6.88
C PRO A 26 25.24 7.13 7.08
N LEU A 27 25.18 8.22 6.31
CA LEU A 27 24.10 9.20 6.41
C LEU A 27 22.72 8.57 6.13
N ASN A 28 22.63 7.69 5.14
CA ASN A 28 21.39 6.99 4.82
C ASN A 28 20.96 6.00 5.91
N VAL A 29 21.91 5.33 6.55
CA VAL A 29 21.67 4.41 7.67
C VAL A 29 21.23 5.20 8.91
N PHE A 30 21.97 6.23 9.31
CA PHE A 30 21.61 7.03 10.49
C PHE A 30 20.29 7.76 10.29
N SER A 31 20.03 8.35 9.11
CA SER A 31 18.75 8.99 8.83
C SER A 31 17.58 7.99 8.82
N PHE A 32 17.81 6.72 8.50
CA PHE A 32 16.80 5.66 8.63
C PHE A 32 16.47 5.42 10.10
N LEU A 33 17.51 5.17 10.92
CA LEU A 33 17.35 4.84 12.33
C LEU A 33 16.72 5.99 13.11
N ILE A 34 17.14 7.23 12.87
CA ILE A 34 16.54 8.42 13.48
C ILE A 34 15.07 8.55 13.07
N ALA A 35 14.74 8.26 11.80
CA ALA A 35 13.33 8.28 11.37
C ALA A 35 12.50 7.22 12.10
N ILE A 36 13.03 6.01 12.33
CA ILE A 36 12.36 4.97 13.13
C ILE A 36 12.12 5.45 14.56
N VAL A 37 13.13 6.03 15.20
CA VAL A 37 13.02 6.58 16.57
C VAL A 37 11.92 7.64 16.64
N LEU A 38 11.94 8.62 15.74
CA LEU A 38 10.94 9.69 15.70
C LEU A 38 9.52 9.16 15.45
N LEU A 39 9.37 8.21 14.51
CA LEU A 39 8.08 7.57 14.25
C LEU A 39 7.58 6.83 15.49
N LYS A 40 8.47 6.14 16.21
CA LYS A 40 8.10 5.40 17.41
C LYS A 40 7.74 6.27 18.58
N LEU A 41 8.48 7.35 18.81
CA LEU A 41 8.12 8.38 19.77
C LEU A 41 6.79 9.07 19.44
N SER A 42 6.45 9.20 18.16
CA SER A 42 5.19 9.82 17.74
C SER A 42 3.97 8.92 17.91
N GLY A 43 4.12 7.59 17.78
CA GLY A 43 2.99 6.65 17.81
C GLY A 43 2.02 6.75 16.61
N LEU A 44 2.34 7.53 15.57
CA LEU A 44 1.44 7.84 14.48
C LEU A 44 1.46 6.77 13.37
N ASN A 45 0.54 5.81 13.42
CA ASN A 45 0.46 4.70 12.46
C ASN A 45 0.37 5.15 10.99
N THR A 46 -0.38 6.21 10.69
CA THR A 46 -0.47 6.77 9.33
C THR A 46 0.90 7.16 8.78
N LEU A 47 1.76 7.78 9.61
CA LEU A 47 3.11 8.15 9.21
C LEU A 47 4.03 6.93 9.09
N ILE A 48 3.87 5.93 9.97
CA ILE A 48 4.61 4.65 9.89
C ILE A 48 4.30 3.94 8.57
N ASN A 49 3.04 3.82 8.20
CA ASN A 49 2.64 3.10 6.99
C ASN A 49 3.09 3.84 5.71
N ARG A 50 2.98 5.18 5.69
CA ARG A 50 3.51 6.00 4.59
C ARG A 50 5.03 5.89 4.47
N PHE A 51 5.74 5.98 5.60
CA PHE A 51 7.19 5.80 5.64
C PHE A 51 7.59 4.42 5.12
N SER A 52 6.93 3.37 5.59
CA SER A 52 7.24 1.98 5.20
C SER A 52 7.04 1.75 3.71
N LEU A 53 5.97 2.30 3.12
CA LEU A 53 5.76 2.23 1.67
C LEU A 53 6.81 3.01 0.88
N ALA A 54 7.18 4.21 1.33
CA ALA A 54 8.20 5.02 0.67
C ALA A 54 9.58 4.33 0.71
N GLU A 55 9.91 3.66 1.83
CA GLU A 55 11.14 2.90 1.96
C GLU A 55 11.13 1.59 1.20
N ALA A 56 9.99 0.90 1.11
CA ALA A 56 9.86 -0.27 0.23
C ALA A 56 10.05 0.11 -1.24
N ARG A 57 9.47 1.21 -1.71
CA ARG A 57 9.70 1.74 -3.07
C ARG A 57 11.15 2.18 -3.29
N ARG A 58 11.83 2.62 -2.24
CA ARG A 58 13.26 2.96 -2.32
C ARG A 58 14.12 1.72 -2.45
N ALA A 59 13.88 0.73 -1.59
CA ALA A 59 14.59 -0.54 -1.57
C ALA A 59 14.38 -1.34 -2.86
N GLU A 60 13.18 -1.33 -3.42
CA GLU A 60 12.89 -1.90 -4.73
C GLU A 60 13.86 -1.40 -5.82
N LYS A 61 14.15 -0.10 -5.87
CA LYS A 61 15.09 0.45 -6.87
C LYS A 61 16.51 -0.05 -6.70
N PHE A 62 16.93 -0.30 -5.45
CA PHE A 62 18.24 -0.89 -5.18
C PHE A 62 18.24 -2.36 -5.57
N LEU A 63 17.20 -3.12 -5.19
CA LEU A 63 17.04 -4.53 -5.55
C LEU A 63 16.98 -4.72 -7.06
N GLU A 64 16.20 -3.91 -7.78
CA GLU A 64 16.12 -3.96 -9.24
C GLU A 64 17.51 -3.78 -9.86
N ARG A 65 18.28 -2.77 -9.43
CA ARG A 65 19.65 -2.54 -9.91
C ARG A 65 20.57 -3.71 -9.57
N ASP A 66 20.42 -4.29 -8.39
CA ASP A 66 21.24 -5.42 -7.93
C ASP A 66 20.86 -6.75 -8.63
N LEU A 67 19.73 -6.79 -9.36
CA LEU A 67 19.25 -7.93 -10.15
C LEU A 67 19.52 -7.79 -11.66
N VAL A 68 19.82 -6.59 -12.17
CA VAL A 68 20.10 -6.37 -13.61
C VAL A 68 21.36 -7.14 -14.05
N SER A 69 21.39 -7.60 -15.31
CA SER A 69 22.44 -8.48 -15.87
C SER A 69 23.88 -7.97 -15.69
N ASP A 70 24.10 -6.65 -15.69
CA ASP A 70 25.41 -6.00 -15.51
C ASP A 70 25.79 -5.76 -14.02
N SER A 71 24.98 -6.23 -13.08
CA SER A 71 25.30 -6.15 -11.64
C SER A 71 26.46 -7.07 -11.26
N ASN A 72 27.20 -6.72 -10.21
CA ASN A 72 28.23 -7.63 -9.70
C ASN A 72 27.58 -8.87 -9.05
N LYS A 73 28.26 -10.02 -9.15
CA LYS A 73 27.73 -11.31 -8.66
C LYS A 73 27.34 -11.28 -7.18
N THR A 74 28.08 -10.55 -6.35
CA THR A 74 27.81 -10.41 -4.92
C THR A 74 26.47 -9.70 -4.63
N SER A 75 26.14 -8.66 -5.39
CA SER A 75 24.88 -7.92 -5.28
C SER A 75 23.69 -8.80 -5.67
N GLU A 76 23.83 -9.57 -6.75
CA GLU A 76 22.80 -10.51 -7.18
C GLU A 76 22.57 -11.61 -6.14
N GLU A 77 23.63 -12.25 -5.64
CA GLU A 77 23.54 -13.27 -4.59
C GLU A 77 22.89 -12.71 -3.32
N PHE A 78 23.21 -11.47 -2.95
CA PHE A 78 22.59 -10.79 -1.82
C PHE A 78 21.10 -10.51 -2.06
N ALA A 79 20.71 -10.08 -3.25
CA ALA A 79 19.31 -9.88 -3.61
C ALA A 79 18.54 -11.22 -3.54
N ILE A 80 19.06 -12.29 -4.15
CA ILE A 80 18.47 -13.64 -4.09
C ILE A 80 18.29 -14.10 -2.63
N LYS A 81 19.29 -13.84 -1.78
CA LYS A 81 19.21 -14.16 -0.35
C LYS A 81 18.11 -13.39 0.36
N ILE A 82 17.87 -12.12 0.02
CA ILE A 82 16.75 -11.34 0.56
C ILE A 82 15.41 -11.99 0.20
N PHE A 83 15.22 -12.42 -1.05
CA PHE A 83 13.99 -13.12 -1.48
C PHE A 83 13.76 -14.40 -0.67
N GLN A 84 14.80 -15.18 -0.43
CA GLN A 84 14.72 -16.42 0.33
C GLN A 84 14.50 -16.16 1.84
N ASP A 85 15.39 -15.42 2.48
CA ASP A 85 15.44 -15.29 3.94
C ASP A 85 14.29 -14.44 4.51
N ILE A 86 13.84 -13.42 3.76
CA ILE A 86 12.82 -12.47 4.24
C ILE A 86 11.43 -12.83 3.73
N PHE A 87 11.33 -13.31 2.48
CA PHE A 87 10.05 -13.52 1.80
C PHE A 87 9.75 -14.98 1.49
N SER A 88 10.66 -15.91 1.78
CA SER A 88 10.50 -17.34 1.49
C SER A 88 10.24 -17.63 0.00
N ILE A 89 10.81 -16.81 -0.89
CA ILE A 89 10.68 -16.97 -2.34
C ILE A 89 11.91 -17.68 -2.89
N THR A 90 11.67 -18.79 -3.59
CA THR A 90 12.72 -19.49 -4.33
C THR A 90 12.91 -18.83 -5.69
N ILE A 91 13.87 -17.90 -5.78
CA ILE A 91 14.22 -17.21 -7.02
C ILE A 91 15.57 -17.66 -7.55
N LYS A 92 15.67 -17.86 -8.87
CA LYS A 92 16.92 -18.24 -9.57
C LYS A 92 17.10 -17.38 -10.82
N LYS A 93 18.35 -17.05 -11.15
CA LYS A 93 18.67 -16.38 -12.42
C LYS A 93 18.59 -17.36 -13.60
N ALA A 94 18.04 -16.89 -14.71
CA ALA A 94 17.92 -17.61 -15.97
C ALA A 94 18.14 -16.62 -17.14
N GLY A 95 19.40 -16.43 -17.55
CA GLY A 95 19.78 -15.41 -18.54
C GLY A 95 19.50 -14.00 -18.00
N ASP A 96 18.73 -13.21 -18.76
CA ASP A 96 18.28 -11.87 -18.38
C ASP A 96 17.01 -11.86 -17.49
N TYR A 97 16.49 -13.04 -17.17
CA TYR A 97 15.30 -13.22 -16.35
C TYR A 97 15.62 -13.85 -15.00
N PHE A 98 14.64 -13.79 -14.13
CA PHE A 98 14.55 -14.60 -12.94
C PHE A 98 13.36 -15.54 -13.03
N VAL A 99 13.49 -16.71 -12.45
CA VAL A 99 12.44 -17.73 -12.42
C VAL A 99 12.05 -18.03 -10.98
N ILE A 100 10.75 -18.11 -10.74
CA ILE A 100 10.17 -18.54 -9.46
C ILE A 100 9.12 -19.64 -9.66
N PRO A 101 8.93 -20.58 -8.71
CA PRO A 101 7.86 -21.56 -8.78
C PRO A 101 6.48 -20.90 -8.90
N ILE A 102 5.54 -21.54 -9.61
CA ILE A 102 4.16 -21.05 -9.72
C ILE A 102 3.51 -20.86 -8.33
N SER A 103 3.80 -21.74 -7.36
CA SER A 103 3.29 -21.62 -5.99
C SER A 103 3.68 -20.29 -5.36
N ASP A 104 4.96 -19.95 -5.41
CA ASP A 104 5.52 -18.73 -4.85
C ASP A 104 4.94 -17.53 -5.60
N TYR A 105 4.92 -17.59 -6.94
CA TYR A 105 4.33 -16.52 -7.74
C TYR A 105 2.88 -16.23 -7.33
N LEU A 106 2.03 -17.24 -7.23
CA LEU A 106 0.61 -17.06 -6.87
C LEU A 106 0.45 -16.51 -5.45
N GLN A 107 1.25 -16.97 -4.50
CA GLN A 107 1.23 -16.49 -3.12
C GLN A 107 1.55 -15.00 -3.03
N HIS A 108 2.56 -14.54 -3.76
CA HIS A 108 3.05 -13.16 -3.67
C HIS A 108 2.33 -12.21 -4.65
N ALA A 109 1.84 -12.73 -5.78
CA ALA A 109 1.09 -11.95 -6.78
C ALA A 109 -0.38 -11.73 -6.42
N VAL A 110 -0.92 -12.38 -5.37
CA VAL A 110 -2.35 -12.30 -4.96
C VAL A 110 -2.88 -10.88 -4.79
N ASN A 111 -1.99 -9.93 -4.46
CA ASN A 111 -2.34 -8.55 -4.21
C ASN A 111 -2.29 -7.65 -5.46
N PHE A 112 -1.86 -8.18 -6.60
CA PHE A 112 -1.78 -7.49 -7.88
C PHE A 112 -3.04 -7.77 -8.69
N HIS A 113 -3.66 -6.72 -9.20
CA HIS A 113 -4.94 -6.80 -9.91
C HIS A 113 -4.77 -6.45 -11.40
N GLU A 114 -3.64 -5.84 -11.75
CA GLU A 114 -3.23 -5.50 -13.09
C GLU A 114 -3.07 -6.77 -13.93
N LEU A 115 -3.51 -6.72 -15.19
CA LEU A 115 -3.63 -7.91 -16.05
C LEU A 115 -2.29 -8.63 -16.24
N GLU A 116 -1.19 -7.89 -16.32
CA GLU A 116 0.19 -8.39 -16.45
C GLU A 116 0.67 -9.27 -15.28
N TRP A 117 -0.01 -9.21 -14.12
CA TRP A 117 0.28 -10.04 -12.95
C TRP A 117 -0.63 -11.27 -12.83
N LYS A 118 -1.60 -11.43 -13.73
CA LYS A 118 -2.40 -12.65 -13.77
C LYS A 118 -1.56 -13.77 -14.37
N LEU A 119 -1.52 -14.93 -13.71
CA LEU A 119 -0.73 -16.08 -14.16
C LEU A 119 -0.99 -16.46 -15.63
N VAL A 120 -2.24 -16.36 -16.08
CA VAL A 120 -2.64 -16.63 -17.48
C VAL A 120 -1.95 -15.73 -18.52
N ASN A 121 -1.42 -14.59 -18.09
CA ASN A 121 -0.70 -13.62 -18.92
C ASN A 121 0.82 -13.63 -18.65
N ARG A 122 1.33 -14.64 -17.92
CA ARG A 122 2.76 -14.79 -17.64
C ARG A 122 3.40 -15.81 -18.58
N HIS A 123 4.69 -15.61 -18.85
CA HIS A 123 5.51 -16.65 -19.46
C HIS A 123 5.86 -17.70 -18.40
N VAL A 124 5.49 -18.96 -18.68
CA VAL A 124 5.66 -20.09 -17.76
C VAL A 124 6.24 -21.26 -18.52
N GLU A 125 7.35 -21.81 -18.02
CA GLU A 125 7.95 -23.04 -18.56
C GLU A 125 8.34 -23.96 -17.40
N ASN A 126 8.07 -25.26 -17.55
CA ASN A 126 8.46 -26.29 -16.56
C ASN A 126 8.03 -25.98 -15.11
N GLY A 127 6.85 -25.38 -14.92
CA GLY A 127 6.34 -25.01 -13.60
C GLY A 127 6.96 -23.74 -13.00
N MET A 128 7.72 -22.98 -13.79
CA MET A 128 8.42 -21.77 -13.36
C MET A 128 7.89 -20.54 -14.10
N VAL A 129 7.62 -19.47 -13.35
CA VAL A 129 7.21 -18.17 -13.90
C VAL A 129 8.44 -17.30 -14.14
N PHE A 130 8.55 -16.74 -15.34
CA PHE A 130 9.65 -15.84 -15.69
C PHE A 130 9.30 -14.40 -15.34
N LEU A 131 10.25 -13.70 -14.74
CA LEU A 131 10.14 -12.33 -14.28
C LEU A 131 11.39 -11.55 -14.73
N THR A 132 11.19 -10.33 -15.19
CA THR A 132 12.30 -9.37 -15.35
C THR A 132 12.87 -8.96 -13.98
N PRO A 133 14.07 -8.34 -13.92
CA PRO A 133 14.60 -7.76 -12.68
C PRO A 133 13.62 -6.80 -12.00
N HIS A 134 12.97 -5.93 -12.79
CA HIS A 134 11.96 -4.99 -12.31
C HIS A 134 10.74 -5.71 -11.72
N GLU A 135 10.19 -6.70 -12.42
CA GLU A 135 9.04 -7.47 -11.92
C GLU A 135 9.40 -8.25 -10.65
N SER A 136 10.60 -8.83 -10.58
CA SER A 136 11.08 -9.54 -9.40
C SER A 136 11.11 -8.62 -8.17
N ALA A 137 11.73 -7.44 -8.28
CA ALA A 137 11.77 -6.46 -7.20
C ALA A 137 10.36 -5.92 -6.86
N ARG A 138 9.51 -5.73 -7.87
CA ARG A 138 8.14 -5.23 -7.71
C ARG A 138 7.25 -6.18 -6.94
N LEU A 139 7.40 -7.50 -7.14
CA LEU A 139 6.61 -8.57 -6.54
C LEU A 139 6.62 -8.45 -5.01
N ILE A 140 7.79 -8.25 -4.41
CA ILE A 140 7.95 -8.18 -2.95
C ILE A 140 7.72 -6.80 -2.35
N ARG A 141 7.46 -5.74 -3.13
CA ARG A 141 7.35 -4.36 -2.61
C ARG A 141 6.31 -4.24 -1.51
N LYS A 142 5.13 -4.87 -1.68
CA LYS A 142 4.04 -4.78 -0.68
C LYS A 142 4.47 -5.42 0.63
N GLU A 143 5.02 -6.63 0.56
CA GLU A 143 5.49 -7.38 1.72
C GLU A 143 6.66 -6.70 2.40
N LEU A 144 7.60 -6.13 1.64
CA LEU A 144 8.70 -5.34 2.17
C LEU A 144 8.19 -4.13 2.96
N GLY A 145 7.16 -3.44 2.45
CA GLY A 145 6.50 -2.36 3.19
C GLY A 145 5.86 -2.85 4.49
N GLY A 146 5.18 -4.00 4.44
CA GLY A 146 4.61 -4.65 5.62
C GLY A 146 5.67 -5.06 6.65
N TYR A 147 6.79 -5.63 6.18
CA TYR A 147 7.93 -6.03 6.98
C TYR A 147 8.55 -4.84 7.70
N ILE A 148 8.86 -3.74 6.98
CA ILE A 148 9.39 -2.51 7.57
C ILE A 148 8.43 -1.96 8.63
N GLY A 149 7.14 -1.83 8.31
CA GLY A 149 6.15 -1.31 9.24
C GLY A 149 6.02 -2.16 10.51
N THR A 150 6.06 -3.49 10.36
CA THR A 150 6.01 -4.43 11.48
C THR A 150 7.25 -4.33 12.35
N LYS A 151 8.45 -4.24 11.76
CA LYS A 151 9.70 -4.03 12.51
C LYS A 151 9.71 -2.70 13.26
N ILE A 152 9.22 -1.62 12.66
CA ILE A 152 9.07 -0.33 13.35
C ILE A 152 8.15 -0.49 14.55
N ARG A 153 6.94 -1.04 14.36
CA ARG A 153 5.96 -1.21 15.44
C ARG A 153 6.47 -2.11 16.58
N ALA A 154 7.19 -3.18 16.25
CA ALA A 154 7.76 -4.11 17.22
C ALA A 154 8.98 -3.57 17.97
N ALA A 155 9.65 -2.52 17.47
CA ALA A 155 10.78 -1.92 18.16
C ALA A 155 10.37 -1.34 19.53
N ASN A 156 11.29 -1.29 20.49
CA ASN A 156 11.06 -0.63 21.76
C ASN A 156 10.96 0.89 21.55
N THR A 157 10.01 1.54 22.23
CA THR A 157 9.91 2.99 22.23
C THR A 157 10.94 3.55 23.23
N PRO A 158 11.96 4.30 22.78
CA PRO A 158 12.90 4.93 23.70
C PRO A 158 12.20 6.02 24.53
N PRO A 159 12.74 6.40 25.69
CA PRO A 159 12.23 7.56 26.43
C PRO A 159 12.36 8.84 25.59
N MET A 160 11.39 9.74 25.76
CA MET A 160 11.44 11.06 25.11
C MET A 160 12.65 11.84 25.65
N SER A 161 13.46 12.39 24.74
CA SER A 161 14.53 13.32 25.08
C SER A 161 14.21 14.71 24.53
N LYS A 162 14.71 15.76 25.20
CA LYS A 162 14.47 17.17 24.80
C LYS A 162 14.82 17.45 23.33
N GLY A 163 15.85 16.79 22.80
CA GLY A 163 16.26 16.95 21.39
C GLY A 163 15.24 16.42 20.37
N PHE A 164 14.30 15.56 20.78
CA PHE A 164 13.29 14.98 19.89
C PHE A 164 11.90 15.62 20.03
N GLU A 165 11.59 16.31 21.12
CA GLU A 165 10.26 16.89 21.41
C GLU A 165 9.72 17.73 20.25
N ASP A 166 10.48 18.75 19.82
CA ASP A 166 10.09 19.62 18.71
C ASP A 166 9.86 18.85 17.41
N LYS A 167 10.67 17.81 17.17
CA LYS A 167 10.60 17.00 15.95
C LYS A 167 9.35 16.12 15.98
N VAL A 168 9.02 15.53 17.12
CA VAL A 168 7.80 14.73 17.32
C VAL A 168 6.55 15.61 17.25
N HIS A 169 6.59 16.82 17.82
CA HIS A 169 5.50 17.79 17.68
C HIS A 169 5.29 18.20 16.21
N LYS A 170 6.38 18.38 15.45
CA LYS A 170 6.31 18.62 13.99
C LYS A 170 5.63 17.45 13.26
N LEU A 171 5.93 16.20 13.64
CA LEU A 171 5.24 15.03 13.07
C LEU A 171 3.75 15.00 13.43
N SER A 172 3.39 15.39 14.65
CA SER A 172 1.98 15.50 15.07
C SER A 172 1.23 16.54 14.24
N ASN A 173 1.84 17.69 13.97
CA ASN A 173 1.28 18.70 13.08
C ASN A 173 1.20 18.23 11.62
N LEU A 174 2.19 17.47 11.15
CA LEU A 174 2.15 16.85 9.83
C LEU A 174 0.98 15.86 9.72
N ALA A 175 0.71 15.09 10.78
CA ALA A 175 -0.37 14.12 10.82
C ALA A 175 -1.77 14.74 10.78
N LYS A 176 -1.94 15.99 11.24
CA LYS A 176 -3.21 16.72 11.14
C LYS A 176 -3.73 16.84 9.69
N LYS A 177 -2.84 16.79 8.68
CA LYS A 177 -3.22 16.78 7.25
C LYS A 177 -3.97 15.51 6.82
N PHE A 178 -3.87 14.45 7.63
CA PHE A 178 -4.49 13.15 7.43
C PHE A 178 -5.67 12.92 8.40
N VAL A 179 -6.16 13.97 9.06
CA VAL A 179 -7.42 13.86 9.80
C VAL A 179 -8.55 13.99 8.80
N VAL A 180 -9.34 12.94 8.67
CA VAL A 180 -10.53 12.92 7.82
C VAL A 180 -11.75 12.97 8.72
N ASN A 181 -12.43 14.12 8.76
CA ASN A 181 -13.73 14.23 9.42
C ASN A 181 -14.76 13.57 8.51
N THR A 182 -15.07 12.31 8.80
CA THR A 182 -16.07 11.52 8.08
C THR A 182 -17.45 11.89 8.59
N VAL A 183 -18.20 12.71 7.86
CA VAL A 183 -19.67 12.77 8.05
C VAL A 183 -20.25 11.61 7.26
N VAL A 184 -20.20 10.43 7.85
CA VAL A 184 -20.86 9.25 7.29
C VAL A 184 -22.14 9.05 8.08
N SER A 185 -23.26 8.92 7.37
CA SER A 185 -24.58 8.66 7.95
C SER A 185 -24.48 7.50 8.95
N THR A 186 -25.22 7.59 10.06
CA THR A 186 -25.22 6.63 11.18
C THR A 186 -25.69 5.21 10.81
N GLU A 187 -26.14 4.97 9.58
CA GLU A 187 -26.61 3.66 9.09
C GLU A 187 -25.78 3.17 7.90
N ILE A 188 -24.55 2.76 8.17
CA ILE A 188 -23.69 2.05 7.21
C ILE A 188 -23.55 0.56 7.56
N PRO A 189 -23.47 -0.34 6.58
CA PRO A 189 -23.24 -1.74 6.84
C PRO A 189 -21.82 -1.99 7.38
N PRO A 190 -21.62 -3.06 8.16
CA PRO A 190 -20.32 -3.39 8.76
C PRO A 190 -19.14 -3.46 7.78
N CYS A 191 -19.38 -3.88 6.53
CA CYS A 191 -18.34 -3.92 5.50
C CYS A 191 -17.82 -2.53 5.08
N ILE A 192 -18.69 -1.51 5.10
CA ILE A 192 -18.34 -0.12 4.79
C ILE A 192 -17.67 0.52 6.00
N GLU A 193 -18.16 0.22 7.20
CA GLU A 193 -17.54 0.66 8.46
C GLU A 193 -16.09 0.16 8.56
N HIS A 194 -15.86 -1.15 8.36
CA HIS A 194 -14.51 -1.73 8.35
C HIS A 194 -13.60 -1.08 7.29
N ALA A 195 -14.15 -0.77 6.11
CA ALA A 195 -13.38 -0.09 5.06
C ALA A 195 -12.95 1.33 5.49
N ILE A 196 -13.83 2.09 6.13
CA ILE A 196 -13.52 3.42 6.67
C ILE A 196 -12.51 3.31 7.82
N GLU A 197 -12.70 2.35 8.72
CA GLU A 197 -11.77 2.11 9.83
C GLU A 197 -10.35 1.76 9.35
N SER A 198 -10.20 0.88 8.37
CA SER A 198 -8.89 0.55 7.79
C SER A 198 -8.22 1.79 7.22
N LEU A 199 -8.97 2.64 6.50
CA LEU A 199 -8.45 3.92 6.03
C LEU A 199 -8.04 4.81 7.22
N ASN A 200 -8.87 4.94 8.26
CA ASN A 200 -8.56 5.73 9.46
C ASN A 200 -7.31 5.22 10.21
N LYS A 201 -7.07 3.91 10.23
CA LYS A 201 -5.85 3.27 10.76
C LYS A 201 -4.61 3.52 9.87
N GLY A 202 -4.79 4.18 8.72
CA GLY A 202 -3.73 4.49 7.76
C GLY A 202 -3.35 3.28 6.90
N GLU A 203 -4.28 2.36 6.67
CA GLU A 203 -4.09 1.15 5.86
C GLU A 203 -4.58 1.38 4.42
N ASN A 204 -4.13 0.51 3.50
CA ASN A 204 -4.67 0.48 2.15
C ASN A 204 -5.86 -0.48 2.08
N LEU A 205 -6.93 -0.05 1.43
CA LEU A 205 -7.97 -0.97 0.95
C LEU A 205 -7.49 -1.70 -0.31
N SER A 206 -7.95 -2.94 -0.50
CA SER A 206 -7.81 -3.65 -1.78
C SER A 206 -8.52 -2.87 -2.90
N HIS A 207 -8.21 -3.20 -4.17
CA HIS A 207 -8.90 -2.58 -5.30
C HIS A 207 -10.44 -2.78 -5.19
N SER A 208 -10.87 -4.00 -4.88
CA SER A 208 -12.27 -4.32 -4.60
C SER A 208 -12.84 -3.53 -3.43
N GLY A 209 -12.07 -3.32 -2.36
CA GLY A 209 -12.50 -2.52 -1.20
C GLY A 209 -12.68 -1.04 -1.53
N ARG A 210 -11.75 -0.46 -2.32
CA ARG A 210 -11.87 0.92 -2.83
C ARG A 210 -13.10 1.08 -3.71
N PHE A 211 -13.31 0.12 -4.62
CA PHE A 211 -14.47 0.10 -5.50
C PHE A 211 -15.79 -0.02 -4.72
N MET A 212 -15.86 -0.94 -3.76
CA MET A 212 -17.01 -1.13 -2.87
C MET A 212 -17.35 0.17 -2.10
N LEU A 213 -16.36 0.78 -1.45
CA LEU A 213 -16.57 2.01 -0.68
C LEU A 213 -17.04 3.15 -1.59
N ALA A 214 -16.35 3.38 -2.71
CA ALA A 214 -16.71 4.46 -3.63
C ALA A 214 -18.12 4.28 -4.23
N THR A 215 -18.45 3.08 -4.73
CA THR A 215 -19.76 2.80 -5.33
C THR A 215 -20.90 2.87 -4.31
N PHE A 216 -20.69 2.41 -3.07
CA PHE A 216 -21.69 2.49 -2.01
C PHE A 216 -22.01 3.96 -1.67
N LEU A 217 -20.99 4.78 -1.44
CA LEU A 217 -21.16 6.17 -1.04
C LEU A 217 -21.76 7.02 -2.17
N LEU A 218 -21.33 6.80 -3.42
CA LEU A 218 -21.97 7.39 -4.61
C LEU A 218 -23.44 6.96 -4.71
N GLY A 219 -23.74 5.69 -4.41
CA GLY A 219 -25.11 5.16 -4.40
C GLY A 219 -25.99 5.76 -3.29
N ARG A 220 -25.39 6.18 -2.17
CA ARG A 220 -26.04 6.91 -1.07
C ARG A 220 -26.15 8.42 -1.32
N GLY A 221 -25.67 8.90 -2.47
CA GLY A 221 -25.80 10.30 -2.89
C GLY A 221 -24.64 11.21 -2.49
N GLN A 222 -23.55 10.67 -1.93
CA GLN A 222 -22.37 11.47 -1.65
C GLN A 222 -21.65 11.86 -2.95
N THR A 223 -21.08 13.05 -2.93
CA THR A 223 -20.32 13.63 -4.03
C THR A 223 -18.88 13.13 -4.06
N ILE A 224 -18.21 13.29 -5.19
CA ILE A 224 -16.78 12.94 -5.33
C ILE A 224 -15.91 13.72 -4.35
N ASP A 225 -16.29 14.97 -4.05
CA ASP A 225 -15.58 15.84 -3.10
C ASP A 225 -15.70 15.38 -1.65
N GLU A 226 -16.79 14.70 -1.30
CA GLU A 226 -16.99 14.10 0.02
C GLU A 226 -16.29 12.74 0.14
N ILE A 227 -16.23 11.97 -0.96
CA ILE A 227 -15.68 10.60 -0.98
C ILE A 227 -14.14 10.60 -1.08
N ALA A 228 -13.56 11.43 -1.96
CA ALA A 228 -12.11 11.42 -2.20
C ALA A 228 -11.26 11.65 -0.92
N PRO A 229 -11.65 12.56 0.01
CA PRO A 229 -10.93 12.75 1.27
C PRO A 229 -10.82 11.50 2.14
N LEU A 230 -11.75 10.54 2.05
CA LEU A 230 -11.72 9.30 2.84
C LEU A 230 -10.45 8.50 2.61
N PHE A 231 -9.94 8.54 1.37
CA PHE A 231 -8.75 7.79 0.99
C PHE A 231 -7.44 8.50 1.37
N LYS A 232 -7.48 9.74 1.92
CA LYS A 232 -6.27 10.51 2.27
C LYS A 232 -5.34 9.79 3.24
N ASN A 233 -5.85 8.84 4.00
CA ASN A 233 -5.05 8.11 4.99
C ASN A 233 -4.38 6.86 4.41
N ALA A 234 -4.81 6.42 3.23
CA ALA A 234 -4.16 5.34 2.51
C ALA A 234 -2.70 5.72 2.17
N PRO A 235 -1.71 4.86 2.48
CA PRO A 235 -0.30 5.15 2.23
C PRO A 235 0.04 5.51 0.78
N ASP A 236 -0.65 4.91 -0.18
CA ASP A 236 -0.45 5.13 -1.61
C ASP A 236 -1.33 6.26 -2.20
N TYR A 237 -2.08 6.97 -1.36
CA TYR A 237 -3.05 7.99 -1.79
C TYR A 237 -2.42 9.02 -2.73
N ASN A 238 -3.10 9.24 -3.85
CA ASN A 238 -2.84 10.32 -4.77
C ASN A 238 -4.19 10.92 -5.18
N GLU A 239 -4.42 12.17 -4.79
CA GLU A 239 -5.71 12.84 -4.99
C GLU A 239 -6.18 12.84 -6.46
N LYS A 240 -5.28 13.12 -7.39
CA LYS A 240 -5.61 13.16 -8.83
C LYS A 240 -6.07 11.79 -9.32
N ILE A 241 -5.36 10.73 -8.93
CA ILE A 241 -5.69 9.35 -9.32
C ILE A 241 -6.98 8.90 -8.64
N THR A 242 -7.12 9.11 -7.33
CA THR A 242 -8.32 8.73 -6.58
C THR A 242 -9.58 9.41 -7.12
N ARG A 243 -9.53 10.73 -7.35
CA ARG A 243 -10.65 11.46 -7.94
C ARG A 243 -10.99 10.95 -9.34
N TYR A 244 -9.98 10.68 -10.17
CA TYR A 244 -10.19 10.11 -11.50
C TYR A 244 -10.88 8.73 -11.42
N GLN A 245 -10.43 7.84 -10.52
CA GLN A 245 -11.05 6.53 -10.31
C GLN A 245 -12.51 6.67 -9.84
N ILE A 246 -12.81 7.56 -8.90
CA ILE A 246 -14.19 7.80 -8.46
C ILE A 246 -15.05 8.36 -9.61
N LYS A 247 -14.53 9.27 -10.44
CA LYS A 247 -15.23 9.79 -11.62
C LYS A 247 -15.56 8.70 -12.64
N GLN A 248 -14.63 7.78 -12.88
CA GLN A 248 -14.88 6.62 -13.76
C GLN A 248 -16.00 5.74 -13.21
N VAL A 249 -15.97 5.45 -11.91
CA VAL A 249 -17.00 4.65 -11.23
C VAL A 249 -18.37 5.37 -11.27
N ALA A 250 -18.39 6.70 -11.16
CA ALA A 250 -19.59 7.52 -11.25
C ALA A 250 -20.18 7.63 -12.68
N GLY A 251 -19.45 7.19 -13.71
CA GLY A 251 -19.85 7.36 -15.12
C GLY A 251 -19.62 8.77 -15.69
N GLU A 252 -18.89 9.63 -14.97
CA GLU A 252 -18.59 11.01 -15.41
C GLU A 252 -17.44 11.07 -16.44
N THR A 253 -16.67 10.01 -16.60
CA THR A 253 -15.48 9.98 -17.47
C THR A 253 -15.29 8.59 -18.08
N GLY A 254 -14.93 8.54 -19.37
CA GLY A 254 -14.71 7.30 -20.13
C GLY A 254 -15.55 7.26 -21.41
N GLY A 255 -15.13 6.44 -22.39
CA GLY A 255 -15.86 6.27 -23.66
C GLY A 255 -17.25 5.65 -23.50
N ASN A 256 -17.50 4.98 -22.36
CA ASN A 256 -18.80 4.45 -21.98
C ASN A 256 -19.16 5.04 -20.60
N ARG A 257 -20.22 5.87 -20.54
CA ARG A 257 -20.66 6.62 -19.34
C ARG A 257 -21.39 5.73 -18.32
N THR A 258 -20.94 4.48 -18.15
CA THR A 258 -21.59 3.50 -17.29
C THR A 258 -21.39 3.87 -15.83
N LYS A 259 -22.49 4.17 -15.14
CA LYS A 259 -22.49 4.35 -13.68
C LYS A 259 -22.43 2.97 -13.01
N TYR A 260 -21.36 2.70 -12.29
CA TYR A 260 -21.17 1.43 -11.61
C TYR A 260 -22.01 1.36 -10.32
N ALA A 261 -22.58 0.18 -10.06
CA ALA A 261 -23.37 -0.09 -8.87
C ALA A 261 -22.50 -0.70 -7.76
N CYS A 262 -22.95 -0.54 -6.50
CA CYS A 262 -22.34 -1.19 -5.35
C CYS A 262 -22.39 -2.73 -5.51
N PRO A 263 -21.27 -3.45 -5.31
CA PRO A 263 -21.24 -4.90 -5.46
C PRO A 263 -22.21 -5.61 -4.51
N SER A 264 -22.72 -6.78 -4.90
CA SER A 264 -23.60 -7.60 -4.05
C SER A 264 -22.88 -8.10 -2.79
N CYS A 265 -23.64 -8.47 -1.76
CA CYS A 265 -23.08 -9.07 -0.54
C CYS A 265 -22.27 -10.33 -0.86
N GLU A 266 -22.73 -11.15 -1.82
CA GLU A 266 -22.01 -12.34 -2.30
C GLU A 266 -20.66 -11.97 -2.92
N LYS A 267 -20.62 -10.93 -3.77
CA LYS A 267 -19.37 -10.46 -4.37
C LYS A 267 -18.41 -9.89 -3.32
N ILE A 268 -18.93 -9.18 -2.33
CA ILE A 268 -18.13 -8.64 -1.21
C ILE A 268 -17.55 -9.79 -0.38
N LYS A 269 -18.35 -10.82 -0.10
CA LYS A 269 -17.92 -12.04 0.59
C LYS A 269 -16.82 -12.76 -0.18
N SER A 270 -16.94 -12.89 -1.50
CA SER A 270 -15.92 -13.54 -2.33
C SER A 270 -14.59 -12.77 -2.44
N ASN A 271 -14.53 -11.55 -1.90
CA ASN A 271 -13.33 -10.70 -1.88
C ASN A 271 -12.81 -10.51 -0.44
N ASP A 272 -13.31 -11.28 0.52
CA ASP A 272 -12.95 -11.19 1.95
C ASP A 272 -13.20 -9.80 2.55
N LEU A 273 -14.25 -9.12 2.09
CA LEU A 273 -14.66 -7.77 2.54
C LEU A 273 -15.96 -7.78 3.35
N CYS A 274 -16.54 -8.95 3.63
CA CYS A 274 -17.82 -9.09 4.32
C CYS A 274 -17.61 -9.32 5.82
N PHE A 275 -18.08 -8.39 6.64
CA PHE A 275 -18.03 -8.44 8.11
C PHE A 275 -19.45 -8.54 8.69
N ALA A 276 -20.25 -9.47 8.16
CA ALA A 276 -21.69 -9.55 8.45
C ALA A 276 -22.00 -9.63 9.95
N THR A 277 -23.00 -8.86 10.38
CA THR A 277 -23.66 -8.94 11.70
C THR A 277 -25.08 -9.49 11.51
N PRO A 278 -25.83 -9.83 12.57
CA PRO A 278 -27.23 -10.26 12.43
C PRO A 278 -28.12 -9.29 11.64
N ASP A 279 -27.81 -7.99 11.64
CA ASP A 279 -28.50 -6.98 10.85
C ASP A 279 -28.33 -7.15 9.33
N CYS A 280 -27.42 -8.03 8.90
CA CYS A 280 -27.18 -8.37 7.50
C CYS A 280 -28.01 -9.55 6.98
N ASP A 281 -28.70 -10.32 7.84
CA ASP A 281 -29.26 -11.64 7.51
C ASP A 281 -30.27 -11.66 6.35
N ASN A 282 -30.81 -10.49 5.99
CA ASN A 282 -31.86 -10.35 4.98
C ASN A 282 -31.48 -9.43 3.81
N ILE A 283 -30.21 -9.02 3.68
CA ILE A 283 -29.77 -8.15 2.58
C ILE A 283 -28.94 -8.91 1.56
N ILE A 284 -29.20 -8.67 0.28
CA ILE A 284 -28.41 -9.19 -0.85
C ILE A 284 -27.43 -8.13 -1.39
N ASN A 285 -27.60 -6.88 -0.98
CA ASN A 285 -26.73 -5.78 -1.36
C ASN A 285 -26.55 -4.79 -0.18
N PRO A 286 -25.34 -4.25 0.07
CA PRO A 286 -25.10 -3.26 1.12
C PRO A 286 -26.04 -2.05 1.06
N MET A 287 -26.53 -1.68 -0.12
CA MET A 287 -27.47 -0.57 -0.32
C MET A 287 -28.83 -0.77 0.37
N GLN A 288 -29.15 -2.00 0.78
CA GLN A 288 -30.39 -2.33 1.51
C GLN A 288 -30.24 -2.18 3.03
N PHE A 289 -29.01 -2.09 3.55
CA PHE A 289 -28.75 -1.98 4.99
C PHE A 289 -29.40 -0.72 5.58
N GLY A 290 -30.08 -0.86 6.73
CA GLY A 290 -30.81 0.23 7.40
C GLY A 290 -32.11 0.67 6.72
N LYS A 291 -32.42 0.19 5.50
CA LYS A 291 -33.69 0.52 4.85
C LYS A 291 -34.80 -0.37 5.40
N LYS A 292 -35.85 0.24 5.96
CA LYS A 292 -37.10 -0.47 6.26
C LYS A 292 -37.62 -1.08 4.96
N ARG A 293 -37.79 -2.40 4.93
CA ARG A 293 -38.54 -3.08 3.85
C ARG A 293 -39.97 -2.53 3.89
N LEU A 294 -40.39 -1.89 2.80
CA LEU A 294 -41.82 -1.62 2.53
C LEU A 294 -42.49 -2.93 2.14
#